data_AF-A0A958GFM7-F1
#
_entry.id   AF-A0A958GFM7-F1
#
_cell.length_a   1.000
_cell.length_b   1.000
_cell.length_c   1.000
_cell.angle_alpha   90.00
_cell.angle_beta   90.00
_cell.angle_gamma   90.00
#
_symmetry.space_group_name_H-M   'P 1'
#
loop_
_entity.id
_entity.type
_entity.pdbx_description
1 polymer ?
#
loop_
_entity_poly.entity_id
_entity_poly.type
_entity_poly.pdbx_seq_one_letter_code
_entity_poly.pdbx_strand_id
1 'polypeptide(L)' 'MAKVAKEALYLVSSEGTGYFYTLRVNKKKRKGEGKLSMQKYDPIARKHVLFEEKKLSRLKRKYDSSKANASESQAAAE' A
#
# COMPACT_ATOMS: atom_id res chain seq x y z
N MET A 1 -9.25 32.20 6.17
CA MET A 1 -9.58 30.89 6.78
C MET A 1 -8.31 30.09 7.00
N ALA A 2 -8.15 29.41 8.14
CA ALA A 2 -6.95 28.60 8.42
C ALA A 2 -6.92 27.34 7.55
N LYS A 3 -5.79 27.09 6.87
CA LYS A 3 -5.60 25.90 6.02
C LYS A 3 -5.50 24.65 6.90
N VAL A 4 -6.39 23.69 6.69
CA VAL A 4 -6.33 22.39 7.37
C VAL A 4 -5.17 21.58 6.82
N ALA A 5 -4.28 21.09 7.70
CA ALA A 5 -3.19 20.21 7.32
C ALA A 5 -3.73 18.87 6.78
N LYS A 6 -3.35 18.54 5.55
CA LYS A 6 -3.70 17.29 4.85
C LYS A 6 -2.49 16.37 4.84
N GLU A 7 -2.73 15.10 5.13
CA GLU A 7 -1.72 14.03 5.06
C GLU A 7 -2.10 13.03 3.96
N ALA A 8 -1.07 12.44 3.34
CA ALA A 8 -1.24 11.38 2.36
C ALA A 8 -1.27 10.03 3.07
N LEU A 9 -2.30 9.26 2.78
CA LEU A 9 -2.48 7.90 3.27
C LEU A 9 -2.46 6.93 2.10
N TYR A 10 -1.82 5.77 2.30
CA TYR A 10 -1.70 4.75 1.28
C TYR A 10 -2.50 3.51 1.66
N LEU A 11 -3.37 3.10 0.75
CA LEU A 11 -4.19 1.91 0.85
C LEU A 11 -3.61 0.85 -0.09
N VAL A 12 -3.29 -0.32 0.44
CA VAL A 12 -2.54 -1.37 -0.26
C VAL A 12 -3.41 -2.59 -0.46
N SER A 13 -3.39 -3.14 -1.68
CA SER A 13 -4.14 -4.35 -2.03
C SER A 13 -3.71 -5.55 -1.16
N SER A 14 -4.69 -6.29 -0.64
CA SER A 14 -4.45 -7.53 0.11
C SER A 14 -3.86 -8.66 -0.75
N GLU A 15 -4.07 -8.61 -2.07
CA GLU A 15 -3.64 -9.66 -3.01
C GLU A 15 -2.15 -9.60 -3.37
N GLY A 16 -1.40 -8.65 -2.81
CA GLY A 16 0.05 -8.58 -3.00
C GLY A 16 0.51 -8.08 -4.38
N THR A 17 -0.41 -7.64 -5.25
CA THR A 17 -0.15 -7.10 -6.60
C THR A 17 0.76 -5.86 -6.64
N GLY A 18 0.93 -5.18 -5.50
CA GLY A 18 1.71 -3.94 -5.41
C GLY A 18 0.97 -2.68 -5.84
N TYR A 19 -0.29 -2.81 -6.26
CA TYR A 19 -1.14 -1.67 -6.51
C TYR A 19 -1.59 -1.01 -5.20
N PHE A 20 -1.58 0.32 -5.18
CA PHE A 20 -2.02 1.10 -4.03
C PHE A 20 -2.76 2.37 -4.44
N TYR A 21 -3.71 2.77 -3.62
CA TYR A 21 -4.39 4.06 -3.73
C TYR A 21 -3.76 5.07 -2.79
N THR A 22 -3.75 6.34 -3.21
CA THR A 22 -3.39 7.47 -2.36
C THR A 22 -4.64 8.25 -1.99
N LEU A 23 -4.90 8.42 -0.71
CA LEU A 23 -5.96 9.25 -0.18
C LEU A 23 -5.35 10.48 0.50
N ARG A 24 -5.97 11.65 0.30
CA ARG A 24 -5.62 12.87 1.03
C ARG A 24 -6.62 13.07 2.15
N VAL A 25 -6.17 12.94 3.39
CA VAL A 25 -7.03 12.98 4.58
C VAL A 25 -6.64 14.14 5.49
N ASN A 26 -7.62 14.65 6.26
CA ASN A 26 -7.38 15.73 7.21
C ASN A 26 -6.82 15.15 8.52
N LYS A 27 -5.61 15.58 8.91
CA LYS A 27 -4.89 15.04 10.09
C LYS A 27 -5.70 15.11 11.39
N LYS A 28 -6.40 16.24 11.62
CA LYS A 28 -7.17 16.47 12.86
C LYS A 28 -8.32 15.49 13.05
N LYS A 29 -9.00 15.09 11.97
CA LYS A 29 -10.14 14.15 12.05
C LYS A 29 -9.68 12.71 12.30
N ARG A 30 -8.47 12.36 11.82
CA ARG A 30 -7.89 11.02 11.92
C ARG A 30 -7.28 10.65 13.28
N LYS A 31 -7.02 11.62 14.16
CA LYS A 31 -6.25 11.38 15.40
C LYS A 31 -6.92 10.41 16.40
N GLY A 32 -8.18 10.02 16.18
CA GLY A 32 -8.90 9.01 16.98
C GLY A 32 -9.57 7.90 16.18
N GLU A 33 -9.38 7.86 14.86
CA GLU A 33 -9.99 6.82 14.02
C GLU A 33 -9.03 5.62 13.84
N GLY A 34 -9.59 4.41 13.75
CA GLY A 34 -8.84 3.19 13.45
C GLY A 34 -8.26 3.16 12.02
N LYS A 35 -7.47 2.11 11.74
CA LYS A 35 -6.91 1.85 10.40
C LYS A 35 -8.05 1.74 9.37
N LEU A 36 -7.86 2.36 8.20
CA LEU A 36 -8.82 2.22 7.09
C LEU A 36 -8.69 0.86 6.41
N SER A 37 -9.82 0.20 6.23
CA SER A 37 -10.01 -0.92 5.31
C SER A 37 -11.19 -0.62 4.39
N MET A 38 -11.01 -0.76 3.09
CA MET A 38 -12.05 -0.49 2.10
C MET A 38 -11.97 -1.51 0.97
N GLN A 39 -13.10 -2.00 0.48
CA GLN A 39 -13.13 -2.77 -0.75
C GLN A 39 -12.99 -1.82 -1.95
N LYS A 40 -11.97 -2.04 -2.78
CA LYS A 40 -11.71 -1.28 -4.02
C LYS A 40 -11.26 -2.22 -5.13
N TYR A 41 -11.38 -1.75 -6.37
CA TYR A 41 -10.93 -2.50 -7.52
C TYR A 41 -9.40 -2.53 -7.57
N ASP A 42 -8.82 -3.70 -7.81
CA ASP A 42 -7.41 -3.85 -8.15
C ASP A 42 -7.29 -4.08 -9.66
N PRO A 43 -6.66 -3.18 -10.44
CA PRO A 43 -6.54 -3.32 -11.89
C PRO A 43 -5.62 -4.47 -12.32
N ILE A 44 -4.73 -4.93 -11.45
CA ILE A 44 -3.80 -6.03 -11.73
C ILE A 44 -4.52 -7.37 -11.51
N ALA A 45 -5.21 -7.51 -10.37
CA ALA A 45 -5.99 -8.71 -10.06
C ALA A 45 -7.35 -8.76 -10.78
N ARG A 46 -7.81 -7.63 -11.33
CA ARG A 46 -9.10 -7.43 -12.02
C ARG A 46 -10.34 -7.76 -11.17
N LYS A 47 -10.24 -7.63 -9.86
CA LYS A 47 -11.33 -7.90 -8.90
C LYS A 47 -11.38 -6.84 -7.80
N HIS A 48 -12.52 -6.72 -7.14
CA HIS A 48 -12.64 -5.90 -5.94
C HIS A 48 -12.07 -6.67 -4.74
N VAL A 49 -11.11 -6.06 -4.07
CA VAL A 49 -10.36 -6.68 -2.97
C VAL A 49 -10.30 -5.70 -1.81
N LEU A 50 -9.99 -6.24 -0.62
CA LEU A 50 -9.81 -5.41 0.56
C LEU A 50 -8.47 -4.66 0.44
N PHE A 51 -8.53 -3.35 0.53
CA PHE A 51 -7.35 -2.51 0.64
C PHE A 51 -7.16 -2.07 2.09
N GLU A 52 -5.95 -2.22 2.60
CA GLU A 52 -5.58 -1.88 3.98
C GLU A 52 -4.63 -0.69 4.05
N GLU A 53 -4.77 0.12 5.09
CA GLU A 53 -3.86 1.21 5.39
C GLU A 53 -2.45 0.73 5.77
N LYS A 54 -1.45 1.09 4.95
CA LYS A 54 -0.03 0.80 5.23
C LYS A 54 0.85 2.00 4.91
N LYS A 55 1.88 2.22 5.73
CA LYS A 55 2.90 3.26 5.47
C LYS A 55 3.78 2.83 4.30
N LEU A 56 4.00 3.71 3.32
CA LEU A 56 4.78 3.44 2.11
C LEU A 56 6.21 2.94 2.40
N SER A 57 6.82 3.36 3.53
CA SER A 57 8.14 2.89 3.94
C SER A 57 8.21 1.38 4.19
N ARG A 58 7.09 0.72 4.50
CA ARG A 58 7.00 -0.74 4.64
C ARG A 58 6.82 -1.45 3.30
N LEU A 59 6.32 -0.76 2.27
CA LEU A 59 6.09 -1.35 0.94
C LEU A 59 7.36 -1.42 0.11
N LYS A 60 8.25 -0.41 0.18
CA LYS A 60 9.48 -0.36 -0.62
C LYS A 60 10.32 -1.64 -0.51
N ARG A 61 10.32 -2.33 0.65
CA ARG A 61 11.06 -3.58 0.87
C ARG A 61 10.44 -4.82 0.21
N LYS A 62 9.13 -4.83 -0.07
CA LYS A 62 8.44 -5.96 -0.71
C LYS A 62 8.44 -5.89 -2.23
N TYR A 63 8.57 -4.71 -2.81
CA TYR A 63 8.50 -4.46 -4.26
C TYR A 63 9.84 -3.99 -4.86
N ASP A 64 10.94 -4.16 -4.12
CA ASP A 64 12.27 -3.91 -4.64
C ASP A 64 12.65 -5.03 -5.61
N SER A 65 12.59 -4.75 -6.92
CA SER A 65 12.91 -5.71 -7.98
C SER A 65 14.35 -6.23 -7.90
N SER A 66 15.24 -5.54 -7.18
CA SER A 66 16.62 -5.98 -6.98
C SER A 66 16.76 -7.20 -6.07
N LYS A 67 15.79 -7.45 -5.16
CA LYS A 67 15.82 -8.62 -4.27
C LYS A 67 15.15 -9.86 -4.85
N ALA A 68 14.16 -9.71 -5.73
CA ALA A 68 13.47 -10.84 -6.35
C ALA A 68 14.41 -11.65 -7.28
N ASN A 69 15.30 -10.98 -8.00
CA ASN A 69 16.26 -11.63 -8.91
C ASN A 69 17.40 -12.37 -8.18
N ALA A 70 17.71 -12.00 -6.94
CA ALA A 70 18.81 -12.60 -6.18
C ALA A 70 18.47 -13.97 -5.54
N SER A 71 17.18 -14.22 -5.26
CA SER A 71 16.72 -15.51 -4.72
C SER A 71 16.56 -16.59 -5.77
N GLU A 72 16.25 -16.24 -7.03
CA GLU A 72 16.10 -17.22 -8.12
C GLU A 72 17.46 -17.72 -8.63
N SER A 73 18.50 -16.87 -8.65
CA SER A 73 19.83 -17.28 -9.11
C SER A 73 20.57 -18.24 -8.18
N GLN A 74 20.19 -18.30 -6.90
CA GLN A 74 20.79 -19.23 -5.92
C GLN A 74 20.12 -20.60 -5.94
N ALA A 75 18.84 -20.69 -6.32
CA ALA A 75 18.10 -21.95 -6.41
C ALA A 75 18.32 -22.72 -7.72
N ALA A 76 18.88 -22.08 -8.74
CA ALA A 76 19.24 -22.72 -10.02
C ALA A 76 20.69 -23.24 -10.07
N ALA A 77 21.46 -23.06 -8.98
CA ALA A 77 22.86 -23.45 -8.86
C ALA A 77 23.10 -24.65 -7.93
N GLU A 78 22.04 -25.28 -7.43
CA GLU A 78 22.03 -26.62 -6.79
C GLU A 78 21.27 -27.60 -7.68
#